data_AF-A0A1B7X2Z1-F1
#
_entry.id   AF-A0A1B7X2Z1-F1
#
_cell.length_a   1.000
_cell.length_b   1.000
_cell.length_c   1.000
_cell.angle_alpha   90.00
_cell.angle_beta   90.00
_cell.angle_gamma   90.00
#
_symmetry.space_group_name_H-M   'P 1'
#
loop_
_entity.id
_entity.type
_entity.pdbx_description
1 polymer ?
#
loop_
_entity_poly.entity_id
_entity_poly.type
_entity_poly.pdbx_seq_one_letter_code
_entity_poly.pdbx_strand_id
1 'polypeptide(L)' 'MSYSRMRNSLGATTPGKSIEVDGINITYNDEGEGLTIICLHALGHGAADFQKLETNLVHNYRVITIDFPS' A
#
# COMPACT_ATOMS: atom_id res chain seq x y z
N MET A 1 19.03 13.01 8.59
CA MET A 1 18.31 11.98 7.80
C MET A 1 17.64 12.68 6.61
N SER A 2 17.74 12.16 5.38
CA SER A 2 17.10 12.78 4.20
C SER A 2 15.57 12.62 4.25
N TYR A 3 14.81 13.65 3.86
CA TYR A 3 13.34 13.68 3.89
C TYR A 3 12.72 12.55 3.03
N SER A 4 13.34 12.18 1.90
CA SER A 4 12.81 11.09 1.06
C SER A 4 12.87 9.72 1.74
N ARG A 5 13.87 9.46 2.59
CA ARG A 5 13.96 8.19 3.34
C ARG A 5 12.87 8.05 4.39
N MET A 6 12.43 9.15 5.01
CA MET A 6 11.34 9.13 5.99
C MET A 6 9.96 8.95 5.33
N ARG A 7 9.78 9.43 4.09
CA ARG A 7 8.55 9.17 3.33
C ARG A 7 8.45 7.71 2.89
N ASN A 8 9.56 7.13 2.41
CA ASN A 8 9.55 5.73 2.00
C ASN A 8 9.23 4.75 3.14
N SER A 9 9.53 5.08 4.41
CA SER A 9 9.17 4.20 5.53
C SER A 9 7.67 4.14 5.84
N LEU A 10 6.85 5.00 5.23
CA LEU A 10 5.39 4.99 5.36
C LEU A 10 4.71 4.28 4.18
N GLY A 11 5.46 3.89 3.17
CA GLY A 11 4.92 3.29 1.96
C GLY A 11 4.57 1.81 2.08
N ALA A 12 4.17 1.22 0.96
CA ALA A 12 4.02 -0.21 0.78
C ALA A 12 5.36 -0.92 1.03
N THR A 13 5.27 -2.22 1.32
CA THR A 13 6.44 -3.04 1.67
C THR A 13 7.47 -2.98 0.54
N THR A 14 8.76 -3.09 0.84
CA THR A 14 9.84 -3.10 -0.18
C THR A 14 10.64 -4.41 -0.11
N PRO A 15 10.86 -5.14 -1.22
CA PRO A 15 10.34 -4.86 -2.57
C PRO A 15 8.86 -5.25 -2.66
N GLY A 16 7.99 -4.26 -2.83
CA GLY A 16 6.54 -4.45 -2.95
C GLY A 16 6.15 -4.80 -4.38
N LYS A 17 4.85 -5.02 -4.59
CA LYS A 17 4.32 -5.19 -5.94
C LYS A 17 4.20 -3.82 -6.61
N SER A 18 4.37 -3.78 -7.93
CA SER A 18 4.12 -2.58 -8.74
C SER A 18 3.31 -2.93 -9.99
N ILE A 19 2.50 -1.99 -10.46
CA ILE A 19 1.70 -2.11 -11.69
C ILE A 19 1.66 -0.77 -12.43
N GLU A 20 1.80 -0.82 -13.76
CA GLU A 20 1.58 0.35 -14.61
C GLU A 20 0.09 0.46 -14.97
N VAL A 21 -0.50 1.64 -14.76
CA VAL A 21 -1.87 1.98 -15.17
C VAL A 21 -1.80 3.32 -15.90
N ASP A 22 -2.13 3.33 -17.19
CA ASP A 22 -2.10 4.53 -18.04
C ASP A 22 -0.77 5.32 -17.98
N GLY A 23 0.37 4.59 -17.96
CA GLY A 23 1.71 5.18 -17.87
C GLY A 23 2.12 5.61 -16.46
N ILE A 24 1.31 5.33 -15.44
CA ILE A 24 1.58 5.65 -14.04
C ILE A 24 1.93 4.36 -13.29
N ASN A 25 3.12 4.32 -12.69
CA ASN A 25 3.53 3.18 -11.87
C ASN A 25 2.99 3.32 -10.44
N ILE A 26 2.21 2.33 -10.00
CA ILE A 26 1.59 2.24 -8.67
C ILE A 26 2.28 1.13 -7.89
N THR A 27 2.75 1.45 -6.68
CA THR A 27 3.27 0.45 -5.73
C THR A 27 2.17 0.05 -4.76
N TYR A 28 2.07 -1.24 -4.45
CA TYR A 28 1.03 -1.77 -3.58
C TYR A 28 1.46 -3.05 -2.84
N ASN A 29 0.78 -3.33 -1.73
CA ASN A 29 0.69 -4.66 -1.14
C ASN A 29 -0.63 -5.31 -1.58
N ASP A 30 -0.65 -6.62 -1.70
CA ASP A 30 -1.84 -7.39 -2.09
C ASP A 30 -1.76 -8.76 -1.43
N GLU A 31 -2.54 -8.90 -0.37
CA GLU A 31 -2.50 -10.03 0.55
C GLU A 31 -3.91 -10.61 0.74
N GLY A 32 -3.97 -11.91 1.02
CA GLY A 32 -5.23 -12.62 1.26
C GLY A 32 -6.05 -12.88 0.00
N GLU A 33 -7.27 -13.37 0.19
CA GLU A 33 -8.18 -13.80 -0.87
C GLU A 33 -9.64 -13.48 -0.48
N GLY A 34 -10.56 -13.44 -1.46
CA GLY A 34 -11.99 -13.18 -1.24
C GLY A 34 -12.44 -11.78 -1.65
N LEU A 35 -13.42 -11.20 -0.95
CA LEU A 35 -13.93 -9.86 -1.27
C LEU A 35 -12.80 -8.84 -1.14
N THR A 36 -12.63 -8.02 -2.18
CA THR A 36 -11.50 -7.09 -2.26
C THR A 36 -11.77 -5.79 -1.54
N ILE A 37 -10.84 -5.41 -0.66
CA ILE A 37 -10.79 -4.11 0.02
C ILE A 37 -9.58 -3.35 -0.50
N ILE A 38 -9.81 -2.16 -1.05
CA ILE A 38 -8.74 -1.26 -1.51
C ILE A 38 -8.59 -0.13 -0.49
N CYS A 39 -7.40 0.01 0.08
CA CYS A 39 -7.09 1.01 1.09
C CYS A 39 -6.36 2.20 0.47
N LEU A 40 -6.97 3.39 0.60
CA LEU A 40 -6.48 4.65 0.06
C LEU A 40 -6.08 5.58 1.21
N HIS A 41 -4.81 5.94 1.30
CA HIS A 41 -4.31 6.82 2.36
C HIS A 41 -4.61 8.30 2.04
N ALA A 42 -4.45 9.17 3.04
CA ALA A 42 -4.58 10.62 2.85
C ALA A 42 -3.25 11.28 2.43
N LEU A 43 -3.29 12.58 2.13
CA LEU A 43 -2.09 13.37 1.86
C LEU A 43 -1.12 13.36 3.04
N GLY A 44 0.16 13.11 2.79
CA GLY A 44 1.20 13.03 3.84
C GLY A 44 1.33 11.67 4.52
N HIS A 45 0.53 10.69 4.12
CA HIS A 45 0.53 9.32 4.59
C HIS A 45 1.01 8.34 3.50
N GLY A 46 1.06 7.05 3.80
CA GLY A 46 1.36 5.98 2.85
C GLY A 46 0.70 4.66 3.24
N ALA A 47 0.89 3.62 2.44
CA ALA A 47 0.22 2.33 2.61
C ALA A 47 0.45 1.67 3.99
N ALA A 48 1.57 1.95 4.67
CA ALA A 48 1.90 1.37 5.97
C ALA A 48 0.89 1.71 7.08
N ASP A 49 0.13 2.80 6.94
CA ASP A 49 -0.92 3.17 7.89
C ASP A 49 -2.01 2.09 8.03
N PHE A 50 -2.16 1.24 7.01
CA PHE A 50 -3.14 0.16 6.98
C PHE A 50 -2.61 -1.18 7.52
N GLN A 51 -1.36 -1.27 7.99
CA GLN A 51 -0.75 -2.55 8.42
C GLN A 51 -1.61 -3.29 9.45
N LYS A 52 -2.16 -2.57 10.44
CA LYS A 52 -3.04 -3.18 11.46
C LYS A 52 -4.37 -3.64 10.87
N LEU A 53 -4.92 -2.93 9.88
CA LEU A 53 -6.16 -3.30 9.22
C LEU A 53 -5.94 -4.55 8.34
N GLU A 54 -4.87 -4.57 7.56
CA GLU A 54 -4.46 -5.72 6.74
C GLU A 54 -4.33 -6.98 7.60
N THR A 55 -3.53 -6.90 8.68
CA THR A 55 -3.32 -8.03 9.61
C THR A 55 -4.63 -8.61 10.15
N ASN A 56 -5.63 -7.75 10.38
CA ASN A 56 -6.93 -8.15 10.95
C ASN A 56 -7.98 -8.55 9.90
N LEU A 57 -7.76 -8.34 8.61
CA LEU A 57 -8.77 -8.62 7.58
C LEU A 57 -8.30 -9.64 6.54
N VAL A 58 -6.99 -9.81 6.36
CA VAL A 58 -6.39 -10.67 5.33
C VAL A 58 -6.86 -12.14 5.36
N HIS A 59 -7.33 -12.61 6.51
CA HIS A 59 -7.80 -13.98 6.69
C HIS A 59 -9.22 -14.23 6.11
N ASN A 60 -9.99 -13.18 5.81
CA ASN A 60 -11.34 -13.28 5.22
C ASN A 60 -11.51 -12.45 3.94
N TYR A 61 -10.57 -11.53 3.66
CA TYR A 61 -10.64 -10.56 2.59
C TYR A 61 -9.32 -10.50 1.84
N ARG A 62 -9.40 -10.17 0.55
CA ARG A 62 -8.23 -9.72 -0.21
C ARG A 62 -8.01 -8.25 0.08
N VAL A 63 -6.91 -7.91 0.74
CA VAL A 63 -6.60 -6.54 1.14
C VAL A 63 -5.49 -6.00 0.24
N ILE A 64 -5.78 -4.88 -0.43
CA ILE A 64 -4.83 -4.17 -1.28
C ILE A 64 -4.58 -2.80 -0.67
N THR A 65 -3.33 -2.52 -0.29
CA THR A 65 -2.91 -1.20 0.21
C THR A 65 -2.00 -0.55 -0.81
N ILE A 66 -2.29 0.68 -1.22
CA ILE A 66 -1.54 1.35 -2.31
C ILE A 66 -0.75 2.53 -1.80
N ASP A 67 0.34 2.86 -2.49
CA ASP A 67 0.95 4.18 -2.45
C ASP A 67 0.60 4.95 -3.71
N PHE A 68 0.27 6.23 -3.54
CA PHE A 68 0.09 7.12 -4.68
C PHE A 68 1.43 7.44 -5.37
N PRO A 69 1.40 7.75 -6.69
CA PRO A 69 2.56 8.19 -7.44
C PRO A 69 3.27 9.38 -6.77
N SER A 70 4.60 9.39 -6.88
CA SER A 70 5.46 10.50 -6.44
C SER A 70 5.41 11.70 -7.38
#